data_AF-A0A1Q6CIL2-F1
#
_entry.id   AF-A0A1Q6CIL2-F1
#
_cell.length_a   1.000
_cell.length_b   1.000
_cell.length_c   1.000
_cell.angle_alpha   90.00
_cell.angle_beta   90.00
_cell.angle_gamma   90.00
#
_symmetry.space_group_name_H-M   'P 1'
#
loop_
_entity.id
_entity.type
_entity.pdbx_description
1 polymer ?
#
loop_
_entity_poly.entity_id
_entity_poly.type
_entity_poly.pdbx_seq_one_letter_code
_entity_poly.pdbx_strand_id
1 'polypeptide(L)'
;MNTPENSVLFDVDRYGVATVTLNTPDKHNAFDDTIIDILKRLFIDIAKRSDIRIMILAANGKSFSAGADLAWMKRMANYSFEENLNDANNLAQMLHALNFMPQTTIAKVQGAAFGGAVGLASCCDIVIASDRASFCLSEVKLGLIPATISPYVVAAIGQKAARRYFQTAERFFAEKANQLGLVDEVVDLEALDNTVNDMVSTLLANGPEAIQQAKQLALDVAFQDIDNKLLGITSERIAAIRVSDQGQEGLNAFFEKRQPQWQKVDKNEGQ
;
A
#
# COMPACT_ATOMS: atom_id res chain seq x y z
N MET A 1 -10.98 6.05 26.66
CA MET A 1 -10.47 7.14 25.80
C MET A 1 -9.38 6.53 24.93
N ASN A 2 -9.52 6.55 23.60
CA ASN A 2 -8.43 6.10 22.72
C ASN A 2 -7.28 7.09 22.86
N THR A 3 -6.13 6.61 23.35
CA THR A 3 -4.88 7.34 23.27
C THR A 3 -4.43 7.42 21.80
N PRO A 4 -3.63 8.41 21.40
CA PRO A 4 -3.08 8.52 20.06
C PRO A 4 -2.39 7.23 19.58
N GLU A 5 -1.73 6.51 20.49
CA GLU A 5 -1.06 5.23 20.20
C GLU A 5 -2.02 4.10 19.80
N ASN A 6 -3.29 4.16 20.21
CA ASN A 6 -4.30 3.17 19.81
C ASN A 6 -5.02 3.54 18.50
N SER A 7 -4.68 4.67 17.87
CA SER A 7 -5.29 5.11 16.60
C SER A 7 -4.79 4.33 15.39
N VAL A 8 -3.61 3.71 15.50
CA VAL A 8 -3.04 2.80 14.53
C VAL A 8 -2.44 1.62 15.28
N LEU A 9 -2.90 0.40 14.99
CA LEU A 9 -2.35 -0.83 15.56
C LEU A 9 -1.26 -1.37 14.63
N PHE A 10 -0.27 -2.03 15.22
CA PHE A 10 0.81 -2.68 14.49
C PHE A 10 1.11 -4.03 15.13
N ASP A 11 1.08 -5.09 14.31
CA ASP A 11 1.40 -6.46 14.71
C ASP A 11 2.26 -7.12 13.63
N VAL A 12 3.12 -8.08 14.02
CA VAL A 12 3.95 -8.85 13.09
C VAL A 12 3.87 -10.31 13.51
N ASP A 13 3.42 -11.17 12.59
CA ASP A 13 3.34 -12.60 12.85
C ASP A 13 4.69 -13.32 12.67
N ARG A 14 4.73 -14.61 13.02
CA ARG A 14 5.92 -15.46 12.89
C ARG A 14 6.37 -15.71 11.45
N TYR A 15 5.56 -15.37 10.45
CA TYR A 15 5.87 -15.54 9.03
C TYR A 15 6.43 -14.26 8.39
N GLY A 16 6.58 -13.18 9.19
CA GLY A 16 7.03 -11.89 8.72
C GLY A 16 5.93 -11.10 8.00
N VAL A 17 4.66 -11.35 8.34
CA VAL A 17 3.53 -10.56 7.85
C VAL A 17 3.20 -9.51 8.89
N ALA A 18 3.48 -8.25 8.54
CA ALA A 18 3.11 -7.10 9.34
C ALA A 18 1.69 -6.64 9.00
N THR A 19 0.88 -6.32 10.00
CA THR A 19 -0.44 -5.69 9.80
C THR A 19 -0.46 -4.32 10.46
N VAL A 20 -0.63 -3.27 9.66
CA VAL A 20 -0.86 -1.89 10.11
C VAL A 20 -2.36 -1.60 10.00
N THR A 21 -3.03 -1.38 11.13
CA THR A 21 -4.50 -1.23 11.16
C THR A 21 -4.92 0.16 11.64
N LEU A 22 -5.63 0.91 10.79
CA LEU A 22 -6.31 2.14 11.21
C LEU A 22 -7.41 1.79 12.22
N ASN A 23 -7.39 2.44 13.39
CA ASN A 23 -8.19 2.04 14.54
C ASN A 23 -8.89 3.23 15.23
N THR A 24 -9.51 4.09 14.43
CA THR A 24 -10.48 5.09 14.90
C THR A 24 -11.85 4.89 14.22
N PRO A 25 -12.47 3.70 14.38
CA PRO A 25 -13.68 3.33 13.64
C PRO A 25 -14.87 4.27 13.87
N ASP A 26 -15.00 4.83 15.08
CA ASP A 26 -16.06 5.78 15.43
C ASP A 26 -15.94 7.11 14.67
N LYS A 27 -14.73 7.43 14.20
CA LYS A 27 -14.44 8.57 13.34
C LYS A 27 -14.26 8.16 11.87
N HIS A 28 -14.67 6.95 11.52
CA HIS A 28 -14.46 6.38 10.19
C HIS A 28 -12.99 6.43 9.74
N ASN A 29 -12.04 6.25 10.66
CA ASN A 29 -10.61 6.28 10.39
C ASN A 29 -10.14 7.56 9.68
N ALA A 30 -10.79 8.70 9.96
CA ALA A 30 -10.45 9.98 9.38
C ALA A 30 -9.02 10.39 9.78
N PHE A 31 -8.29 10.96 8.81
CA PHE A 31 -6.91 11.36 8.93
C PHE A 31 -6.78 12.68 9.68
N ASP A 32 -5.81 12.74 10.59
CA ASP A 32 -5.27 13.98 11.13
C ASP A 32 -3.73 13.92 11.08
N ASP A 33 -3.10 15.04 11.42
CA ASP A 33 -1.66 15.19 11.58
C ASP A 33 -1.02 14.07 12.43
N THR A 34 -1.72 13.61 13.47
CA THR A 34 -1.24 12.56 14.38
C THR A 34 -1.19 11.19 13.71
N ILE A 35 -2.28 10.77 13.05
CA ILE A 35 -2.31 9.50 12.31
C ILE A 35 -1.29 9.50 11.18
N ILE A 36 -1.16 10.60 10.45
CA ILE A 36 -0.19 10.75 9.36
C ILE A 36 1.24 10.54 9.88
N ASP A 37 1.59 11.18 11.00
CA ASP A 37 2.93 11.05 11.57
C ASP A 37 3.21 9.65 12.13
N ILE A 38 2.21 8.99 12.73
CA ILE A 38 2.33 7.59 13.20
C ILE A 38 2.57 6.66 12.01
N LEU A 39 1.75 6.75 10.96
CA LEU A 39 1.89 5.92 9.76
C LEU A 39 3.25 6.15 9.08
N LYS A 40 3.67 7.41 8.95
CA LYS A 40 4.98 7.76 8.38
C LYS A 40 6.11 7.06 9.13
N ARG A 41 6.12 7.16 10.46
CA ARG A 41 7.13 6.50 11.31
C ARG A 41 7.08 4.98 11.15
N LEU A 42 5.90 4.37 11.22
CA LEU A 42 5.73 2.93 11.04
C LEU A 42 6.24 2.45 9.68
N PHE A 43 5.90 3.13 8.58
CA PHE A 43 6.36 2.73 7.24
C PHE A 43 7.87 2.85 7.09
N ILE A 44 8.49 3.91 7.63
CA ILE A 44 9.94 4.08 7.65
C ILE A 44 10.63 2.98 8.47
N ASP A 45 10.02 2.57 9.58
CA ASP A 45 10.59 1.54 10.46
C ASP A 45 10.43 0.14 9.86
N ILE A 46 9.27 -0.18 9.28
CA ILE A 46 9.03 -1.45 8.57
C ILE A 46 9.99 -1.59 7.38
N ALA A 47 10.24 -0.52 6.63
CA ALA A 47 11.14 -0.54 5.48
C ALA A 47 12.58 -0.96 5.83
N LYS A 48 12.99 -0.84 7.10
CA LYS A 48 14.33 -1.23 7.59
C LYS A 48 14.38 -2.63 8.19
N ARG A 49 13.24 -3.30 8.34
CA ARG A 49 13.10 -4.60 9.02
C ARG A 49 13.21 -5.75 8.02
N SER A 50 14.29 -6.53 8.14
CA SER A 50 14.50 -7.73 7.31
C SER A 50 13.64 -8.92 7.73
N ASP A 51 13.05 -8.88 8.93
CA ASP A 51 12.14 -9.88 9.44
C ASP A 51 10.70 -9.72 8.91
N ILE A 52 10.37 -8.58 8.28
CA ILE A 52 9.08 -8.34 7.64
C ILE A 52 9.21 -8.54 6.12
N ARG A 53 8.34 -9.40 5.58
CA ARG A 53 8.26 -9.73 4.15
C ARG A 53 7.07 -9.05 3.46
N ILE A 54 5.94 -8.96 4.15
CA ILE A 54 4.67 -8.45 3.63
C ILE A 54 4.10 -7.45 4.64
N MET A 55 3.51 -6.36 4.16
CA MET A 55 2.78 -5.41 5.00
C MET A 55 1.33 -5.30 4.52
N ILE A 56 0.38 -5.61 5.40
CA ILE A 56 -1.05 -5.43 5.16
C ILE A 56 -1.48 -4.11 5.80
N LEU A 57 -2.02 -3.21 4.98
CA LEU A 57 -2.70 -2.01 5.45
C LEU A 57 -4.20 -2.30 5.58
N ALA A 58 -4.68 -2.31 6.81
CA ALA A 58 -6.05 -2.64 7.17
C ALA A 58 -6.73 -1.50 7.95
N ALA A 59 -8.02 -1.66 8.21
CA ALA A 59 -8.79 -0.73 9.02
C ALA A 59 -9.88 -1.47 9.81
N ASN A 60 -10.15 -1.01 11.02
CA ASN A 60 -11.29 -1.46 11.82
C ASN A 60 -12.55 -0.63 11.51
N GLY A 61 -13.71 -1.27 11.65
CA GLY A 61 -15.01 -0.63 11.45
C GLY A 61 -15.51 -0.65 10.01
N LYS A 62 -16.51 0.19 9.72
CA LYS A 62 -17.27 0.17 8.44
C LYS A 62 -16.56 0.85 7.27
N SER A 63 -15.57 1.69 7.55
CA SER A 63 -14.86 2.47 6.54
C SER A 63 -13.38 2.09 6.58
N PHE A 64 -12.75 2.06 5.41
CA PHE A 64 -11.29 2.05 5.37
C PHE A 64 -10.75 3.38 5.91
N SER A 65 -11.14 4.50 5.30
CA SER A 65 -11.03 5.85 5.88
C SER A 65 -11.91 6.87 5.15
N ALA A 66 -12.57 7.76 5.90
CA ALA A 66 -13.47 8.79 5.36
C ALA A 66 -12.77 10.08 4.88
N GLY A 67 -11.42 10.11 4.83
CA GLY A 67 -10.65 11.29 4.43
C GLY A 67 -10.23 12.14 5.63
N ALA A 68 -10.11 13.46 5.47
CA ALA A 68 -9.61 14.34 6.52
C ALA A 68 -10.58 14.50 7.70
N ASP A 69 -10.05 14.50 8.93
CA ASP A 69 -10.79 14.76 10.16
C ASP A 69 -11.31 16.21 10.19
N LEU A 70 -12.55 16.39 10.64
CA LEU A 70 -13.23 17.70 10.67
C LEU A 70 -12.51 18.72 11.55
N ALA A 71 -11.97 18.29 12.69
CA ALA A 71 -11.25 19.18 13.59
C ALA A 71 -9.89 19.58 13.00
N TRP A 72 -9.21 18.66 12.32
CA TRP A 72 -7.99 18.98 11.58
C TRP A 72 -8.27 19.95 10.42
N MET A 73 -9.34 19.75 9.63
CA MET A 73 -9.75 20.70 8.60
C MET A 73 -10.04 22.11 9.14
N LYS A 74 -10.64 22.22 10.34
CA LYS A 74 -10.83 23.52 11.00
C LYS A 74 -9.51 24.18 11.41
N ARG A 75 -8.50 23.41 11.80
CA ARG A 75 -7.16 23.94 12.10
C ARG A 75 -6.48 24.42 10.82
N MET A 76 -6.48 23.60 9.76
CA MET A 76 -5.89 23.92 8.45
C MET A 76 -6.42 25.24 7.87
N ALA A 77 -7.70 25.55 8.06
CA ALA A 77 -8.29 26.81 7.60
C ALA A 77 -7.65 28.07 8.21
N ASN A 78 -6.96 27.95 9.34
CA ASN A 78 -6.29 29.06 10.02
C ASN A 78 -4.75 28.98 9.94
N TYR A 79 -4.21 27.96 9.28
CA TYR A 79 -2.77 27.79 9.12
C TYR A 79 -2.18 28.83 8.18
N SER A 80 -0.95 29.25 8.44
CA SER A 80 -0.12 29.96 7.48
C SER A 80 0.18 29.09 6.25
N PHE A 81 0.76 29.69 5.21
CA PHE A 81 1.27 28.92 4.08
C PHE A 81 2.34 27.91 4.51
N GLU A 82 3.28 28.30 5.39
CA GLU A 82 4.36 27.41 5.83
C GLU A 82 3.84 26.25 6.69
N GLU A 83 2.85 26.50 7.53
CA GLU A 83 2.18 25.47 8.33
C GLU A 83 1.46 24.45 7.43
N ASN A 84 0.71 24.93 6.43
CA ASN A 84 0.07 24.05 5.43
C ASN A 84 1.09 23.30 4.56
N LEU A 85 2.21 23.93 4.21
CA LEU A 85 3.28 23.26 3.46
C LEU A 85 3.94 22.15 4.28
N ASN A 86 4.21 22.41 5.56
CA ASN A 86 4.76 21.40 6.46
C ASN A 86 3.80 20.22 6.66
N ASP A 87 2.51 20.50 6.84
CA ASP A 87 1.45 19.48 6.93
C ASP A 87 1.36 18.63 5.65
N ALA A 88 1.34 19.28 4.47
CA ALA A 88 1.35 18.60 3.18
C ALA A 88 2.62 17.75 2.96
N ASN A 89 3.78 18.23 3.42
CA ASN A 89 5.05 17.49 3.34
C ASN A 89 5.02 16.23 4.20
N ASN A 90 4.40 16.25 5.38
CA ASN A 90 4.25 15.04 6.21
C ASN A 90 3.42 13.97 5.51
N LEU A 91 2.31 14.36 4.89
CA LEU A 91 1.48 13.44 4.09
C LEU A 91 2.26 12.92 2.88
N ALA A 92 2.98 13.77 2.15
CA ALA A 92 3.80 13.37 1.01
C ALA A 92 4.90 12.38 1.41
N GLN A 93 5.60 12.61 2.52
CA GLN A 93 6.63 11.71 3.04
C GLN A 93 6.06 10.36 3.50
N MET A 94 4.88 10.36 4.12
CA MET A 94 4.18 9.13 4.50
C MET A 94 3.84 8.28 3.27
N LEU A 95 3.27 8.88 2.22
CA LEU A 95 2.93 8.18 0.97
C LEU A 95 4.18 7.71 0.23
N HIS A 96 5.23 8.51 0.21
CA HIS A 96 6.52 8.12 -0.35
C HIS A 96 7.09 6.90 0.38
N ALA A 97 7.06 6.90 1.71
CA ALA A 97 7.55 5.77 2.51
C ALA A 97 6.75 4.49 2.20
N LEU A 98 5.42 4.58 2.07
CA LEU A 98 4.57 3.44 1.70
C LEU A 98 4.86 2.93 0.29
N ASN A 99 4.91 3.81 -0.71
CA ASN A 99 5.09 3.42 -2.11
C ASN A 99 6.44 2.74 -2.36
N PHE A 100 7.51 3.24 -1.73
CA PHE A 100 8.88 2.80 -2.00
C PHE A 100 9.47 1.84 -0.96
N MET A 101 8.68 1.38 0.02
CA MET A 101 9.18 0.36 0.95
C MET A 101 9.47 -0.97 0.21
N PRO A 102 10.51 -1.71 0.62
CA PRO A 102 10.92 -2.92 -0.07
C PRO A 102 9.89 -4.06 0.06
N GLN A 103 9.15 -4.13 1.18
CA GLN A 103 8.12 -5.16 1.37
C GLN A 103 6.99 -5.03 0.35
N THR A 104 6.39 -6.17 -0.01
CA THR A 104 5.13 -6.19 -0.75
C THR A 104 4.00 -5.71 0.17
N THR A 105 3.16 -4.81 -0.35
CA THR A 105 2.11 -4.16 0.41
C THR A 105 0.72 -4.54 -0.12
N ILE A 106 -0.20 -4.86 0.78
CA ILE A 106 -1.59 -5.19 0.46
C ILE A 106 -2.51 -4.21 1.19
N ALA A 107 -3.35 -3.47 0.47
CA ALA A 107 -4.45 -2.73 1.06
C ALA A 107 -5.70 -3.62 1.14
N LYS A 108 -6.23 -3.81 2.36
CA LYS A 108 -7.51 -4.49 2.61
C LYS A 108 -8.61 -3.45 2.79
N VAL A 109 -9.43 -3.23 1.75
CA VAL A 109 -10.42 -2.14 1.71
C VAL A 109 -11.84 -2.67 1.87
N GLN A 110 -12.36 -2.65 3.08
CA GLN A 110 -13.68 -3.19 3.44
C GLN A 110 -14.86 -2.20 3.26
N GLY A 111 -14.58 -0.95 2.90
CA GLY A 111 -15.59 0.10 2.88
C GLY A 111 -15.11 1.41 2.25
N ALA A 112 -15.65 2.54 2.71
CA ALA A 112 -15.33 3.84 2.13
C ALA A 112 -13.84 4.23 2.31
N ALA A 113 -13.21 4.70 1.24
CA ALA A 113 -11.84 5.19 1.18
C ALA A 113 -11.81 6.54 0.42
N PHE A 114 -11.76 7.67 1.14
CA PHE A 114 -11.83 9.01 0.56
C PHE A 114 -10.55 9.83 0.75
N GLY A 115 -10.25 10.71 -0.23
CA GLY A 115 -9.12 11.63 -0.21
C GLY A 115 -7.78 10.91 0.02
N GLY A 116 -7.08 11.25 1.13
CA GLY A 116 -5.83 10.62 1.54
C GLY A 116 -5.85 9.08 1.55
N ALA A 117 -7.01 8.47 1.85
CA ALA A 117 -7.18 7.03 1.85
C ALA A 117 -7.12 6.40 0.44
N VAL A 118 -7.54 7.14 -0.60
CA VAL A 118 -7.34 6.72 -2.00
C VAL A 118 -5.85 6.75 -2.32
N GLY A 119 -5.12 7.76 -1.81
CA GLY A 119 -3.67 7.84 -1.90
C GLY A 119 -2.97 6.63 -1.29
N LEU A 120 -3.36 6.23 -0.07
CA LEU A 120 -2.85 5.01 0.57
C LEU A 120 -3.05 3.78 -0.32
N ALA A 121 -4.28 3.57 -0.81
CA ALA A 121 -4.59 2.43 -1.68
C ALA A 121 -3.76 2.47 -2.97
N SER A 122 -3.60 3.65 -3.59
CA SER A 122 -2.77 3.83 -4.79
C SER A 122 -1.27 3.62 -4.56
N CYS A 123 -0.79 3.70 -3.33
CA CYS A 123 0.61 3.41 -2.98
C CYS A 123 0.86 1.93 -2.66
N CYS A 124 -0.20 1.13 -2.42
CA CYS A 124 -0.05 -0.29 -2.17
C CYS A 124 0.17 -1.06 -3.46
N ASP A 125 0.98 -2.12 -3.41
CA ASP A 125 1.28 -2.97 -4.57
C ASP A 125 0.06 -3.77 -5.03
N ILE A 126 -0.78 -4.16 -4.07
CA ILE A 126 -2.00 -4.94 -4.28
C ILE A 126 -3.12 -4.32 -3.47
N VAL A 127 -4.28 -4.13 -4.07
CA VAL A 127 -5.50 -3.64 -3.41
C VAL A 127 -6.62 -4.65 -3.59
N ILE A 128 -7.06 -5.23 -2.47
CA ILE A 128 -8.19 -6.15 -2.43
C ILE A 128 -9.33 -5.43 -1.71
N ALA A 129 -10.47 -5.29 -2.38
CA ALA A 129 -11.60 -4.53 -1.88
C ALA A 129 -12.86 -5.38 -1.77
N SER A 130 -13.68 -5.11 -0.76
CA SER A 130 -15.04 -5.65 -0.72
C SER A 130 -15.90 -5.02 -1.82
N ASP A 131 -16.94 -5.71 -2.27
CA ASP A 131 -18.03 -5.22 -3.13
C ASP A 131 -18.72 -3.96 -2.57
N ARG A 132 -18.69 -3.77 -1.24
CA ARG A 132 -19.20 -2.58 -0.53
C ARG A 132 -18.25 -1.38 -0.55
N ALA A 133 -17.02 -1.55 -1.03
CA ALA A 133 -16.01 -0.49 -1.04
C ALA A 133 -16.37 0.64 -2.01
N SER A 134 -15.90 1.84 -1.69
CA SER A 134 -16.12 2.99 -2.53
C SER A 134 -15.05 4.05 -2.34
N PHE A 135 -14.82 4.81 -3.39
CA PHE A 135 -13.70 5.72 -3.49
C PHE A 135 -14.19 7.10 -3.93
N CYS A 136 -13.56 8.14 -3.41
CA CYS A 136 -13.89 9.51 -3.76
C CYS A 136 -12.69 10.44 -3.51
N LEU A 137 -12.45 11.32 -4.46
CA LEU A 137 -11.47 12.40 -4.39
C LEU A 137 -12.26 13.70 -4.28
N SER A 138 -12.66 14.04 -3.06
CA SER A 138 -13.67 15.05 -2.77
C SER A 138 -13.12 16.48 -2.61
N GLU A 139 -11.81 16.66 -2.70
CA GLU A 139 -11.09 17.90 -2.36
C GLU A 139 -11.64 19.13 -3.08
N VAL A 140 -12.00 19.00 -4.36
CA VAL A 140 -12.53 20.11 -5.16
C VAL A 140 -13.88 20.65 -4.67
N LYS A 141 -14.64 19.87 -3.89
CA LYS A 141 -15.87 20.37 -3.24
C LYS A 141 -15.57 21.41 -2.16
N LEU A 142 -14.34 21.48 -1.67
CA LEU A 142 -13.87 22.42 -0.66
C LEU A 142 -12.96 23.51 -1.25
N GLY A 143 -12.84 23.60 -2.58
CA GLY A 143 -11.90 24.52 -3.24
C GLY A 143 -10.44 24.07 -3.14
N LEU A 144 -10.19 22.81 -2.78
CA LEU A 144 -8.84 22.21 -2.69
C LEU A 144 -8.60 21.30 -3.90
N ILE A 145 -7.40 20.72 -3.98
CA ILE A 145 -7.04 19.73 -5.01
C ILE A 145 -6.36 18.52 -4.36
N PRO A 146 -6.46 17.30 -4.94
CA PRO A 146 -5.81 16.09 -4.43
C PRO A 146 -4.29 16.08 -4.72
N ALA A 147 -3.56 17.14 -4.33
CA ALA A 147 -2.19 17.39 -4.78
C ALA A 147 -1.19 16.32 -4.32
N THR A 148 -1.10 16.06 -3.02
CA THR A 148 -0.10 15.16 -2.42
C THR A 148 -0.27 13.70 -2.84
N ILE A 149 -1.52 13.27 -3.02
CA ILE A 149 -1.85 11.91 -3.47
C ILE A 149 -1.76 11.75 -5.00
N SER A 150 -1.79 12.85 -5.75
CA SER A 150 -1.94 12.81 -7.21
C SER A 150 -0.89 12.00 -7.95
N PRO A 151 0.41 11.97 -7.60
CA PRO A 151 1.39 11.18 -8.35
C PRO A 151 1.03 9.69 -8.35
N TYR A 152 0.62 9.17 -7.19
CA TYR A 152 0.26 7.76 -7.00
C TYR A 152 -1.08 7.43 -7.64
N VAL A 153 -2.09 8.29 -7.43
CA VAL A 153 -3.42 8.07 -8.04
C VAL A 153 -3.33 8.11 -9.56
N VAL A 154 -2.59 9.06 -10.14
CA VAL A 154 -2.39 9.14 -11.59
C VAL A 154 -1.64 7.93 -12.13
N ALA A 155 -0.66 7.41 -11.39
CA ALA A 155 0.03 6.17 -11.75
C ALA A 155 -0.91 4.96 -11.75
N ALA A 156 -1.81 4.85 -10.75
CA ALA A 156 -2.75 3.74 -10.62
C ALA A 156 -3.86 3.75 -11.68
N ILE A 157 -4.57 4.88 -11.85
CA ILE A 157 -5.77 4.94 -12.71
C ILE A 157 -5.57 5.65 -14.05
N GLY A 158 -4.37 6.16 -14.30
CA GLY A 158 -4.04 6.93 -15.49
C GLY A 158 -4.59 8.36 -15.49
N GLN A 159 -3.94 9.22 -16.26
CA GLN A 159 -4.25 10.66 -16.31
C GLN A 159 -5.70 10.97 -16.69
N LYS A 160 -6.29 10.20 -17.63
CA LYS A 160 -7.65 10.47 -18.12
C LYS A 160 -8.72 10.22 -17.05
N ALA A 161 -8.61 9.12 -16.32
CA ALA A 161 -9.54 8.82 -15.23
C ALA A 161 -9.32 9.78 -14.06
N ALA A 162 -8.05 10.03 -13.70
CA ALA A 162 -7.69 10.99 -12.66
C ALA A 162 -8.32 12.37 -12.93
N ARG A 163 -8.19 12.91 -14.16
CA ARG A 163 -8.85 14.17 -14.53
C ARG A 163 -10.35 14.17 -14.27
N ARG A 164 -11.06 13.09 -14.60
CA ARG A 164 -12.51 13.00 -14.34
C ARG A 164 -12.78 13.05 -12.84
N TYR A 165 -12.22 12.12 -12.08
CA TYR A 165 -12.55 11.97 -10.66
C TYR A 165 -12.02 13.12 -9.79
N PHE A 166 -10.91 13.76 -10.19
CA PHE A 166 -10.40 14.96 -9.52
C PHE A 166 -11.35 16.14 -9.71
N GLN A 167 -11.93 16.31 -10.90
CA GLN A 167 -12.80 17.45 -11.23
C GLN A 167 -14.24 17.26 -10.77
N THR A 168 -14.79 16.04 -10.89
CA THR A 168 -16.19 15.79 -10.59
C THR A 168 -16.42 15.54 -9.10
N ALA A 169 -15.40 15.08 -8.37
CA ALA A 169 -15.55 14.58 -7.00
C ALA A 169 -16.71 13.57 -6.86
N GLU A 170 -17.01 12.85 -7.94
CA GLU A 170 -18.03 11.81 -7.94
C GLU A 170 -17.48 10.58 -7.20
N ARG A 171 -18.38 9.88 -6.51
CA ARG A 171 -18.06 8.59 -5.89
C ARG A 171 -18.03 7.51 -6.97
N PHE A 172 -17.07 6.62 -6.88
CA PHE A 172 -17.02 5.39 -7.67
C PHE A 172 -16.88 4.17 -6.74
N PHE A 173 -17.32 3.01 -7.21
CA PHE A 173 -17.45 1.79 -6.39
C PHE A 173 -16.44 0.73 -6.81
N ALA A 174 -16.30 -0.33 -6.01
CA ALA A 174 -15.28 -1.37 -6.15
C ALA A 174 -15.07 -1.85 -7.60
N GLU A 175 -16.14 -2.27 -8.29
CA GLU A 175 -16.09 -2.69 -9.70
C GLU A 175 -15.48 -1.64 -10.62
N LYS A 176 -15.83 -0.36 -10.42
CA LYS A 176 -15.29 0.72 -11.23
C LYS A 176 -13.84 1.00 -10.87
N ALA A 177 -13.48 0.91 -9.59
CA ALA A 177 -12.09 1.04 -9.15
C ALA A 177 -11.21 -0.07 -9.74
N ASN A 178 -11.75 -1.29 -9.86
CA ASN A 178 -11.07 -2.41 -10.49
C ASN A 178 -10.84 -2.21 -12.00
N GLN A 179 -11.88 -1.80 -12.72
CA GLN A 179 -11.75 -1.43 -14.15
C GLN A 179 -10.73 -0.33 -14.42
N LEU A 180 -10.46 0.53 -13.43
CA LEU A 180 -9.52 1.63 -13.54
C LEU A 180 -8.09 1.23 -13.14
N GLY A 181 -7.88 0.08 -12.49
CA GLY A 181 -6.58 -0.32 -11.95
C GLY A 181 -6.25 0.21 -10.55
N LEU A 182 -7.22 0.78 -9.83
CA LEU A 182 -7.04 1.15 -8.42
C LEU A 182 -7.21 -0.06 -7.48
N VAL A 183 -8.02 -1.03 -7.89
CA VAL A 183 -8.32 -2.25 -7.12
C VAL A 183 -7.94 -3.44 -7.99
N ASP A 184 -7.23 -4.42 -7.47
CA ASP A 184 -6.81 -5.59 -8.24
C ASP A 184 -7.85 -6.71 -8.16
N GLU A 185 -8.52 -6.84 -7.01
CA GLU A 185 -9.55 -7.84 -6.80
C GLU A 185 -10.74 -7.29 -6.00
N VAL A 186 -11.95 -7.60 -6.46
CA VAL A 186 -13.21 -7.27 -5.78
C VAL A 186 -13.88 -8.57 -5.35
N VAL A 187 -14.21 -8.66 -4.07
CA VAL A 187 -14.85 -9.85 -3.47
C VAL A 187 -16.00 -9.45 -2.56
N ASP A 188 -16.89 -10.38 -2.24
CA ASP A 188 -17.88 -10.15 -1.19
C ASP A 188 -17.18 -9.78 0.13
N LEU A 189 -17.78 -8.88 0.92
CA LEU A 189 -17.20 -8.47 2.22
C LEU A 189 -16.83 -9.66 3.10
N GLU A 190 -17.65 -10.71 3.12
CA GLU A 190 -17.47 -11.92 3.91
C GLU A 190 -16.28 -12.79 3.43
N ALA A 191 -15.84 -12.62 2.19
CA ALA A 191 -14.68 -13.32 1.61
C ALA A 191 -13.37 -12.53 1.73
N LEU A 192 -13.43 -11.22 2.03
CA LEU A 192 -12.29 -10.31 1.99
C LEU A 192 -11.07 -10.78 2.79
N ASP A 193 -11.27 -11.23 4.02
CA ASP A 193 -10.16 -11.71 4.87
C ASP A 193 -9.52 -12.98 4.29
N ASN A 194 -10.32 -13.91 3.75
CA ASN A 194 -9.80 -15.13 3.15
C ASN A 194 -8.99 -14.83 1.88
N THR A 195 -9.50 -13.95 1.00
CA THR A 195 -8.78 -13.54 -0.21
C THR A 195 -7.45 -12.86 0.11
N VAL A 196 -7.41 -12.01 1.14
CA VAL A 196 -6.13 -11.42 1.61
C VAL A 196 -5.18 -12.50 2.11
N ASN A 197 -5.65 -13.48 2.88
CA ASN A 197 -4.82 -14.58 3.37
C ASN A 197 -4.31 -15.49 2.24
N ASP A 198 -5.11 -15.72 1.21
CA ASP A 198 -4.72 -16.47 0.01
C ASP A 198 -3.64 -15.72 -0.78
N MET A 199 -3.77 -14.40 -0.90
CA MET A 199 -2.75 -13.55 -1.51
C MET A 199 -1.44 -13.56 -0.70
N VAL A 200 -1.53 -13.45 0.62
CA VAL A 200 -0.37 -13.59 1.53
C VAL A 200 0.31 -14.94 1.33
N SER A 201 -0.46 -16.03 1.25
CA SER A 201 0.06 -17.38 1.03
C SER A 201 0.79 -17.49 -0.32
N THR A 202 0.21 -16.91 -1.37
CA THR A 202 0.83 -16.80 -2.70
C THR A 202 2.18 -16.07 -2.63
N LEU A 203 2.24 -14.95 -1.91
CA LEU A 203 3.47 -14.15 -1.77
C LEU A 203 4.54 -14.86 -0.94
N LEU A 204 4.15 -15.51 0.17
CA LEU A 204 5.07 -16.23 1.05
C LEU A 204 5.73 -17.43 0.36
N ALA A 205 5.08 -18.02 -0.65
CA ALA A 205 5.65 -19.08 -1.47
C ALA A 205 6.85 -18.62 -2.33
N ASN A 206 7.01 -17.31 -2.55
CA ASN A 206 8.06 -16.77 -3.41
C ASN A 206 9.34 -16.41 -2.63
N GLY A 207 10.47 -16.32 -3.33
CA GLY A 207 11.75 -15.91 -2.74
C GLY A 207 11.69 -14.46 -2.22
N PRO A 208 12.02 -14.20 -0.93
CA PRO A 208 11.83 -12.90 -0.32
C PRO A 208 12.68 -11.78 -0.94
N GLU A 209 13.85 -12.08 -1.49
CA GLU A 209 14.67 -11.05 -2.17
C GLU A 209 14.15 -10.84 -3.60
N ALA A 210 13.75 -11.92 -4.27
CA ALA A 210 13.20 -11.87 -5.61
C ALA A 210 11.94 -11.00 -5.70
N ILE A 211 11.03 -11.09 -4.73
CA ILE A 211 9.81 -10.24 -4.71
C ILE A 211 10.15 -8.75 -4.51
N GLN A 212 11.12 -8.43 -3.65
CA GLN A 212 11.56 -7.04 -3.43
C GLN A 212 12.20 -6.47 -4.70
N GLN A 213 13.07 -7.27 -5.34
CA GLN A 213 13.74 -6.89 -6.58
C GLN A 213 12.76 -6.79 -7.76
N ALA A 214 11.71 -7.61 -7.79
CA ALA A 214 10.65 -7.52 -8.80
C ALA A 214 9.84 -6.22 -8.64
N LYS A 215 9.45 -5.86 -7.41
CA LYS A 215 8.81 -4.57 -7.12
C LYS A 215 9.70 -3.40 -7.56
N GLN A 216 10.97 -3.38 -7.13
CA GLN A 216 11.90 -2.32 -7.51
C GLN A 216 12.12 -2.26 -9.03
N LEU A 217 12.20 -3.41 -9.70
CA LEU A 217 12.32 -3.46 -11.16
C LEU A 217 11.12 -2.80 -11.85
N ALA A 218 9.89 -3.10 -11.41
CA ALA A 218 8.70 -2.47 -11.98
C ALA A 218 8.74 -0.94 -11.86
N LEU A 219 9.19 -0.42 -10.71
CA LEU A 219 9.36 1.01 -10.49
C LEU A 219 10.47 1.62 -11.36
N ASP A 220 11.61 0.95 -11.48
CA ASP A 220 12.78 1.45 -12.22
C ASP A 220 12.57 1.48 -13.73
N VAL A 221 11.81 0.53 -14.29
CA VAL A 221 11.54 0.46 -15.74
C VAL A 221 10.33 1.30 -16.16
N ALA A 222 9.45 1.65 -15.22
CA ALA A 222 8.26 2.43 -15.51
C ALA A 222 8.61 3.79 -16.14
N PHE A 223 7.87 4.15 -17.19
CA PHE A 223 8.01 5.41 -17.92
C PHE A 223 9.40 5.69 -18.53
N GLN A 224 10.28 4.69 -18.60
CA GLN A 224 11.55 4.76 -19.33
C GLN A 224 11.36 4.40 -20.79
N ASP A 225 12.17 5.00 -21.66
CA ASP A 225 12.27 4.57 -23.06
C ASP A 225 12.95 3.19 -23.14
N ILE A 226 12.43 2.31 -24.00
CA ILE A 226 13.02 0.99 -24.24
C ILE A 226 14.19 1.14 -25.21
N ASP A 227 15.35 1.51 -24.68
CA ASP A 227 16.59 1.72 -25.42
C ASP A 227 17.70 0.72 -25.01
N ASN A 228 18.86 0.79 -25.68
CA ASN A 228 19.99 -0.10 -25.38
C ASN A 228 20.50 0.03 -23.95
N LYS A 229 20.30 1.19 -23.30
CA LYS A 229 20.69 1.40 -21.91
C LYS A 229 19.77 0.64 -20.98
N LEU A 230 18.45 0.74 -21.15
CA LEU A 230 17.48 -0.01 -20.36
C LEU A 230 17.62 -1.53 -20.58
N LEU A 231 17.88 -1.96 -21.83
CA LEU A 231 18.18 -3.36 -22.14
C LEU A 231 19.43 -3.86 -21.39
N GLY A 232 20.49 -3.05 -21.32
CA GLY A 232 21.69 -3.36 -20.56
C GLY A 232 21.42 -3.51 -19.06
N ILE A 233 20.75 -2.53 -18.46
CA ILE A 233 20.41 -2.51 -17.02
C ILE A 233 19.56 -3.74 -16.63
N THR A 234 18.52 -4.03 -17.40
CA THR A 234 17.63 -5.15 -17.11
C THR A 234 18.31 -6.51 -17.30
N SER A 235 19.18 -6.64 -18.30
CA SER A 235 20.00 -7.84 -18.53
C SER A 235 21.02 -8.07 -17.41
N GLU A 236 21.69 -7.03 -16.95
CA GLU A 236 22.63 -7.08 -15.83
C GLU A 236 21.92 -7.48 -14.53
N ARG A 237 20.74 -6.90 -14.25
CA ARG A 237 19.98 -7.22 -13.04
C ARG A 237 19.57 -8.69 -12.99
N ILE A 238 19.03 -9.26 -14.08
CA ILE A 238 18.67 -10.70 -14.07
C ILE A 238 19.90 -11.60 -14.01
N ALA A 239 21.02 -11.22 -14.62
CA ALA A 239 22.27 -11.96 -14.50
C ALA A 239 22.78 -11.99 -13.04
N ALA A 240 22.74 -10.85 -12.34
CA ALA A 240 23.12 -10.74 -10.94
C ALA A 240 22.21 -11.59 -10.02
N ILE A 241 20.89 -11.54 -10.21
CA ILE A 241 19.94 -12.35 -9.42
C ILE A 241 20.12 -13.86 -9.68
N ARG A 242 20.43 -14.27 -10.92
CA ARG A 242 20.65 -15.69 -11.23
C ARG A 242 21.84 -16.28 -10.50
N VAL A 243 22.90 -15.50 -10.27
CA VAL A 243 24.11 -15.97 -9.59
C VAL A 243 24.06 -15.77 -8.07
N SER A 244 23.01 -15.14 -7.53
CA SER A 244 22.85 -14.98 -6.08
C SER A 244 22.50 -16.28 -5.38
N ASP A 245 22.71 -16.34 -4.07
CA ASP A 245 22.39 -17.52 -3.25
C ASP A 245 20.91 -17.92 -3.38
N GLN A 246 19.99 -16.95 -3.31
CA GLN A 246 18.56 -17.21 -3.48
C GLN A 246 18.22 -17.68 -4.89
N GLY A 247 18.86 -17.10 -5.92
CA GLY A 247 18.67 -17.52 -7.32
C GLY A 247 19.13 -18.95 -7.55
N GLN A 248 20.32 -19.31 -7.06
CA GLN A 248 20.85 -20.67 -7.16
C GLN A 248 20.00 -21.68 -6.39
N GLU A 249 19.57 -21.36 -5.17
CA GLU A 249 18.68 -22.22 -4.40
C GLU A 249 17.36 -22.48 -5.14
N GLY A 250 16.74 -21.45 -5.73
CA GLY A 250 15.51 -21.59 -6.50
C GLY A 250 15.65 -22.49 -7.72
N LEU A 251 16.71 -22.27 -8.52
CA LEU A 251 17.00 -23.08 -9.70
C LEU A 251 17.24 -24.54 -9.34
N ASN A 252 18.05 -24.80 -8.31
CA ASN A 252 18.35 -26.15 -7.86
C ASN A 252 17.11 -26.84 -7.29
N ALA A 253 16.31 -26.16 -6.46
CA ALA A 253 15.08 -26.70 -5.91
C ALA A 253 14.09 -27.12 -7.02
N PHE A 254 13.97 -26.31 -8.07
CA PHE A 254 13.14 -26.61 -9.24
C PHE A 254 13.60 -27.87 -9.98
N PHE A 255 14.90 -27.99 -10.31
CA PHE A 255 15.42 -29.17 -11.00
C PHE A 255 15.39 -30.44 -10.15
N GLU A 256 15.57 -30.31 -8.83
CA GLU A 256 15.50 -31.40 -7.86
C GLU A 256 14.05 -31.77 -7.45
N LYS A 257 13.04 -31.04 -7.94
CA LYS A 257 11.61 -31.22 -7.58
C LYS A 257 11.35 -31.19 -6.08
N ARG A 258 12.05 -30.32 -5.35
CA ARG A 258 11.88 -30.08 -3.92
C ARG A 258 11.41 -28.66 -3.66
N GLN A 259 10.92 -28.41 -2.45
CA GLN A 259 10.61 -27.04 -2.05
C GLN A 259 11.91 -26.24 -1.78
N PRO A 260 11.94 -24.96 -2.16
CA PRO A 260 13.07 -24.09 -1.85
C PRO A 260 13.11 -23.75 -0.36
N GLN A 261 14.29 -23.36 0.14
CA GLN A 261 14.51 -23.11 1.57
C GLN A 261 13.57 -22.06 2.17
N TRP A 262 13.23 -21.00 1.43
CA TRP A 262 12.34 -19.94 1.93
C TRP A 262 10.88 -20.38 2.14
N GLN A 263 10.50 -21.56 1.65
CA GLN A 263 9.18 -22.17 1.93
C GLN A 263 9.22 -23.16 3.10
N LYS A 264 10.41 -23.49 3.62
CA LYS A 264 10.51 -24.33 4.81
C LYS A 264 10.08 -23.51 6.00
N VAL A 265 8.81 -23.63 6.39
CA VAL A 265 8.37 -23.23 7.72
C VAL A 265 9.18 -24.06 8.70
N ASP A 266 9.89 -23.42 9.63
CA ASP A 266 10.54 -24.13 10.73
C ASP A 266 9.50 -25.01 11.42
N LYS A 267 9.56 -26.32 11.17
CA LYS A 267 8.76 -27.32 11.89
C LYS A 267 9.30 -27.56 13.30
N ASN A 268 10.29 -26.79 13.72
CA ASN A 268 10.91 -26.87 15.03
C ASN A 268 10.44 -25.71 15.90
N GLU A 269 9.21 -25.83 16.38
CA GLU A 269 8.83 -25.51 17.76
C GLU A 269 7.51 -26.24 18.04
N GLY A 270 7.63 -27.54 18.25
CA GLY A 270 6.59 -28.36 18.84
C GLY A 270 6.97 -28.68 20.29
N GLN A 271 6.20 -28.17 21.25
CA GLN A 271 5.67 -28.86 22.43
C GLN A 271 4.90 -27.88 23.31
#